data_AF-A9H6P1-F1
#
_entry.id   AF-A9H6P1-F1
#
_cell.length_a   1.000
_cell.length_b   1.000
_cell.length_c   1.000
_cell.angle_alpha   90.00
_cell.angle_beta   90.00
_cell.angle_gamma   90.00
#
_symmetry.space_group_name_H-M   'P 1'
#
loop_
_entity.id
_entity.type
_entity.pdbx_description
1 polymer ?
#
loop_
_entity_poly.entity_id
_entity_poly.type
_entity_poly.pdbx_seq_one_letter_code
_entity_poly.pdbx_strand_id
1 'polypeptide(L)'
;MGMAAALNIETLAKVWALAERGAGGEAQAARARAAAMIEPHGYALEDVPDLIAGLAGPEPGAGGFTFYNMSNPAHVRAYAAQERAKCRRWMAEHAVEIAEVIVRYGSEEAVFAPTPDERAFDDAIEPFREKRGGDNADTFDGELFGPTSRVRTALGNAKPWPTTIPDALAELEAWERLQDDRNTADGNRQREYLSQGADFRRWALGDMVNKDLPARNLSDVITRLRFQVDSQGTYDATEAVLADLERLQAAHAGKSGNGTKTAQEADSCRIDFKGRAAPDGPAGGDGRPFNLNTASQRRAAVERILNTPEGQRLSLRAIAAMAGVSPATVMAARKRRAA
;
A
#
# COMPACT_ATOMS: atom_id res chain seq x y z
N MET A 1 42.02 2.54 -10.64
CA MET A 1 41.16 1.35 -10.76
C MET A 1 41.74 0.50 -11.87
N GLY A 2 42.36 -0.63 -11.53
CA GLY A 2 42.86 -1.56 -12.54
C GLY A 2 41.68 -2.18 -13.27
N MET A 3 41.73 -2.24 -14.59
CA MET A 3 40.75 -3.00 -15.38
C MET A 3 40.86 -4.47 -14.95
N ALA A 4 39.79 -5.03 -14.40
CA ALA A 4 39.71 -6.47 -14.21
C ALA A 4 39.89 -7.13 -15.59
N ALA A 5 40.91 -7.98 -15.74
CA ALA A 5 41.14 -8.70 -16.98
C ALA A 5 39.91 -9.58 -17.28
N ALA A 6 39.34 -9.48 -18.48
CA ALA A 6 38.14 -10.23 -18.85
C ALA A 6 38.29 -11.74 -18.58
N LEU A 7 37.28 -12.36 -17.97
CA LEU A 7 37.27 -13.78 -17.64
C LEU A 7 37.42 -14.63 -18.92
N ASN A 8 38.45 -15.46 -18.98
CA ASN A 8 38.68 -16.35 -20.12
C ASN A 8 37.83 -17.63 -20.02
N ILE A 9 36.64 -17.59 -20.62
CA ILE A 9 35.64 -18.68 -20.57
C ILE A 9 36.16 -19.99 -21.18
N GLU A 10 36.97 -19.94 -22.24
CA GLU A 10 37.52 -21.14 -22.87
C GLU A 10 38.50 -21.88 -21.95
N THR A 11 39.32 -21.11 -21.21
CA THR A 11 40.23 -21.67 -20.21
C THR A 11 39.46 -22.20 -19.01
N LEU A 12 38.42 -21.48 -18.56
CA LEU A 12 37.53 -21.94 -17.49
C LEU A 12 36.85 -23.26 -17.86
N ALA A 13 36.38 -23.41 -19.10
CA ALA A 13 35.77 -24.65 -19.60
C ALA A 13 36.73 -25.85 -19.56
N LYS A 14 38.00 -25.64 -19.96
CA LYS A 14 39.03 -26.69 -19.91
C LYS A 14 39.37 -27.10 -18.46
N VAL A 15 39.49 -26.12 -17.56
CA VAL A 15 39.74 -26.38 -16.14
C VAL A 15 38.54 -27.09 -15.48
N TRP A 16 37.31 -26.68 -15.81
CA TRP A 16 36.10 -27.32 -15.29
C TRP A 16 35.95 -28.76 -15.78
N ALA A 17 36.28 -29.04 -17.04
CA ALA A 17 36.29 -30.41 -17.55
C ALA A 17 37.25 -31.34 -16.78
N LEU A 18 38.41 -30.82 -16.35
CA LEU A 18 39.34 -31.55 -15.47
C LEU A 18 38.78 -31.70 -14.05
N ALA A 19 38.07 -30.69 -13.55
CA ALA A 19 37.40 -30.74 -12.24
C ALA A 19 36.28 -31.80 -12.17
N GLU A 20 35.59 -32.06 -13.29
CA GLU A 20 34.52 -33.07 -13.36
C GLU A 20 35.02 -34.47 -13.70
N ARG A 21 36.05 -34.60 -14.55
CA ARG A 21 36.54 -35.91 -15.04
C ARG A 21 37.78 -36.42 -14.30
N GLY A 22 38.50 -35.54 -13.59
CA GLY A 22 39.72 -35.88 -12.87
C GLY A 22 39.46 -36.77 -11.65
N ALA A 23 40.50 -37.49 -11.20
CA ALA A 23 40.44 -38.33 -10.01
C ALA A 23 41.23 -37.72 -8.85
N GLY A 24 40.67 -37.76 -7.64
CA GLY A 24 41.37 -37.38 -6.40
C GLY A 24 41.89 -35.95 -6.40
N GLY A 25 43.19 -35.79 -6.15
CA GLY A 25 43.85 -34.49 -5.98
C GLY A 25 43.83 -33.59 -7.22
N GLU A 26 43.79 -34.17 -8.43
CA GLU A 26 43.71 -33.41 -9.68
C GLU A 26 42.38 -32.68 -9.81
N ALA A 27 41.26 -33.33 -9.47
CA ALA A 27 39.94 -32.71 -9.47
C ALA A 27 39.84 -31.58 -8.44
N GLN A 28 40.40 -31.77 -7.23
CA GLN A 28 40.42 -30.71 -6.22
C GLN A 28 41.28 -29.50 -6.65
N ALA A 29 42.45 -29.74 -7.23
CA ALA A 29 43.30 -28.66 -7.74
C ALA A 29 42.60 -27.90 -8.89
N ALA A 30 41.89 -28.59 -9.77
CA ALA A 30 41.10 -27.98 -10.83
C ALA A 30 39.93 -27.16 -10.29
N ARG A 31 39.20 -27.64 -9.27
CA ARG A 31 38.13 -26.86 -8.59
C ARG A 31 38.67 -25.60 -7.92
N ALA A 32 39.78 -25.71 -7.19
CA ALA A 32 40.42 -24.55 -6.55
C ALA A 32 40.88 -23.52 -7.60
N ARG A 33 41.43 -23.99 -8.73
CA ARG A 33 41.82 -23.12 -9.84
C ARG A 33 40.62 -22.45 -10.52
N ALA A 34 39.53 -23.17 -10.75
CA ALA A 34 38.29 -22.61 -11.28
C ALA A 34 37.73 -21.52 -10.33
N ALA A 35 37.71 -21.78 -9.02
CA ALA A 35 37.31 -20.78 -8.02
C ALA A 35 38.17 -19.51 -8.09
N ALA A 36 39.51 -19.66 -8.12
CA ALA A 36 40.43 -18.52 -8.20
C ALA A 36 40.29 -17.71 -9.51
N MET A 37 39.84 -18.34 -10.61
CA MET A 37 39.59 -17.65 -11.87
C MET A 37 38.35 -16.76 -11.82
N ILE A 38 37.34 -17.11 -11.04
CA ILE A 38 36.01 -16.47 -11.10
C ILE A 38 35.72 -15.56 -9.88
N GLU A 39 36.39 -15.79 -8.75
CA GLU A 39 36.25 -14.99 -7.52
C GLU A 39 36.54 -13.49 -7.73
N PRO A 40 37.58 -13.06 -8.50
CA PRO A 40 37.81 -11.65 -8.80
C PRO A 40 36.66 -10.99 -9.60
N HIS A 41 35.82 -11.80 -10.23
CA HIS A 41 34.65 -11.38 -11.00
C HIS A 41 33.35 -11.48 -10.18
N GLY A 42 33.43 -11.89 -8.91
CA GLY A 42 32.28 -11.98 -8.00
C GLY A 42 31.40 -13.22 -8.18
N TYR A 43 31.87 -14.24 -8.90
CA TYR A 43 31.15 -15.50 -9.11
C TYR A 43 31.59 -16.57 -8.10
N ALA A 44 30.68 -17.50 -7.78
CA ALA A 44 30.95 -18.67 -6.96
C ALA A 44 31.25 -19.90 -7.84
N LEU A 45 31.89 -20.94 -7.28
CA LEU A 45 32.22 -22.16 -8.02
C LEU A 45 30.99 -22.84 -8.64
N GLU A 46 29.83 -22.64 -8.02
CA GLU A 46 28.51 -23.09 -8.46
C GLU A 46 28.09 -22.49 -9.82
N ASP A 47 28.61 -21.31 -10.16
CA ASP A 47 28.23 -20.56 -11.37
C ASP A 47 29.03 -20.99 -12.61
N VAL A 48 30.09 -21.80 -12.44
CA VAL A 48 30.99 -22.20 -13.53
C VAL A 48 30.26 -22.89 -14.69
N PRO A 49 29.32 -23.85 -14.47
CA PRO A 49 28.57 -24.45 -15.55
C PRO A 49 27.79 -23.43 -16.39
N ASP A 50 27.16 -22.45 -15.75
CA ASP A 50 26.38 -21.41 -16.43
C ASP A 50 27.29 -20.41 -17.16
N LEU A 51 28.42 -20.03 -16.56
CA LEU A 51 29.43 -19.18 -17.21
C LEU A 51 29.96 -19.82 -18.51
N ILE A 52 30.22 -21.13 -18.49
CA ILE A 52 30.65 -21.89 -19.68
C ILE A 52 29.54 -21.96 -20.73
N ALA A 53 28.28 -22.09 -20.29
CA ALA A 53 27.11 -22.09 -21.18
C ALA A 53 26.75 -20.69 -21.72
N GLY A 54 27.49 -19.63 -21.35
CA GLY A 54 27.18 -18.25 -21.73
C GLY A 54 25.99 -17.66 -20.98
N LEU A 55 25.55 -18.31 -19.90
CA LEU A 55 24.47 -17.89 -19.01
C LEU A 55 25.05 -17.11 -17.82
N ALA A 56 25.89 -16.10 -18.10
CA ALA A 56 26.48 -15.27 -17.05
C ALA A 56 25.39 -14.65 -16.15
N GLY A 57 25.76 -14.37 -14.90
CA GLY A 57 24.88 -13.70 -13.94
C GLY A 57 24.60 -12.24 -14.33
N PRO A 58 23.66 -11.60 -13.63
CA PRO A 58 23.29 -10.21 -13.90
C PRO A 58 24.42 -9.25 -13.49
N GLU A 59 24.79 -8.36 -14.40
CA GLU A 59 25.73 -7.27 -14.10
C GLU A 59 24.98 -6.03 -13.54
N PRO A 60 25.59 -5.28 -12.60
CA PRO A 60 25.06 -3.99 -12.17
C PRO A 60 25.03 -3.01 -13.35
N GLY A 61 23.86 -2.46 -13.66
CA GLY A 61 23.70 -1.42 -14.67
C GLY A 61 24.20 -0.05 -14.19
N ALA A 62 24.30 0.88 -15.14
CA ALA A 62 24.60 2.28 -14.83
C ALA A 62 23.55 2.83 -13.84
N GLY A 63 24.02 3.37 -12.70
CA GLY A 63 23.16 3.86 -11.62
C GLY A 63 22.86 2.86 -10.50
N GLY A 64 23.47 1.66 -10.52
CA GLY A 64 23.37 0.68 -9.42
C GLY A 64 22.14 -0.22 -9.48
N PHE A 65 21.29 -0.08 -10.50
CA PHE A 65 20.17 -0.99 -10.75
C PHE A 65 20.67 -2.27 -11.45
N THR A 66 20.29 -3.43 -10.93
CA THR A 66 20.63 -4.73 -11.52
C THR A 66 19.42 -5.25 -12.30
N PHE A 67 19.60 -5.55 -13.58
CA PHE A 67 18.54 -6.10 -14.43
C PHE A 67 18.64 -7.63 -14.47
N TYR A 68 17.54 -8.31 -14.17
CA TYR A 68 17.45 -9.76 -14.17
C TYR A 68 16.70 -10.23 -15.43
N ASN A 69 17.37 -11.00 -16.29
CA ASN A 69 16.73 -11.69 -17.41
C ASN A 69 16.12 -12.99 -16.88
N MET A 70 14.80 -13.00 -16.63
CA MET A 70 14.12 -14.15 -16.03
C MET A 70 14.07 -15.40 -16.93
N SER A 71 14.44 -15.28 -18.21
CA SER A 71 14.63 -16.42 -19.11
C SER A 71 16.01 -17.08 -18.97
N ASN A 72 16.93 -16.49 -18.21
CA ASN A 72 18.26 -17.04 -17.93
C ASN A 72 18.28 -17.64 -16.50
N PRO A 73 18.52 -18.97 -16.34
CA PRO A 73 18.58 -19.63 -15.04
C PRO A 73 19.55 -19.00 -14.03
N ALA A 74 20.69 -18.46 -14.47
CA ALA A 74 21.64 -17.81 -13.58
C ALA A 74 21.11 -16.50 -13.01
N HIS A 75 20.38 -15.71 -13.82
CA HIS A 75 19.70 -14.52 -13.33
C HIS A 75 18.57 -14.89 -12.36
N VAL A 76 17.82 -15.96 -12.62
CA VAL A 76 16.78 -16.45 -11.69
C VAL A 76 17.39 -16.83 -10.34
N ARG A 77 18.51 -17.56 -10.32
CA ARG A 77 19.21 -17.90 -9.07
C ARG A 77 19.77 -16.68 -8.34
N ALA A 78 20.41 -15.76 -9.07
CA ALA A 78 20.95 -14.54 -8.50
C ALA A 78 19.85 -13.64 -7.90
N TYR A 79 18.71 -13.51 -8.59
CA TYR A 79 17.53 -12.81 -8.07
C TYR A 79 17.03 -13.47 -6.78
N ALA A 80 16.83 -14.80 -6.79
CA ALA A 80 16.38 -15.53 -5.61
C ALA A 80 17.34 -15.39 -4.42
N ALA A 81 18.66 -15.40 -4.65
CA ALA A 81 19.66 -15.16 -3.61
C ALA A 81 19.58 -13.74 -3.05
N GLN A 82 19.41 -12.73 -3.91
CA GLN A 82 19.24 -11.34 -3.50
C GLN A 82 17.96 -11.15 -2.67
N GLU A 83 16.83 -11.70 -3.11
CA GLU A 83 15.55 -11.63 -2.38
C GLU A 83 15.64 -12.32 -1.02
N ARG A 84 16.28 -13.50 -0.93
CA ARG A 84 16.55 -14.15 0.36
C ARG A 84 17.42 -13.28 1.28
N ALA A 85 18.42 -12.59 0.74
CA ALA A 85 19.27 -11.69 1.53
C ALA A 85 18.52 -10.44 1.99
N LYS A 86 17.65 -9.85 1.15
CA LYS A 86 16.76 -8.74 1.53
C LYS A 86 15.82 -9.17 2.64
N CYS A 87 15.14 -10.31 2.47
CA CYS A 87 14.23 -10.89 3.45
C CYS A 87 14.95 -11.13 4.79
N ARG A 88 16.13 -11.76 4.80
CA ARG A 88 16.92 -11.94 6.05
C ARG A 88 17.28 -10.62 6.74
N ARG A 89 17.68 -9.60 5.99
CA ARG A 89 17.98 -8.27 6.58
C ARG A 89 16.73 -7.64 7.16
N TRP A 90 15.63 -7.64 6.41
CA TRP A 90 14.36 -7.12 6.87
C TRP A 90 13.90 -7.83 8.15
N MET A 91 13.96 -9.16 8.19
CA MET A 91 13.59 -9.94 9.39
C MET A 91 14.49 -9.64 10.59
N ALA A 92 15.78 -9.42 10.38
CA ALA A 92 16.68 -9.02 11.46
C ALA A 92 16.36 -7.61 11.99
N GLU A 93 16.02 -6.68 11.10
CA GLU A 93 15.63 -5.30 11.45
C GLU A 93 14.28 -5.24 12.17
N HIS A 94 13.34 -6.13 11.83
CA HIS A 94 11.97 -6.16 12.38
C HIS A 94 11.76 -7.33 13.34
N ALA A 95 12.84 -7.87 13.94
CA ALA A 95 12.78 -9.06 14.79
C ALA A 95 11.83 -8.90 15.99
N VAL A 96 11.71 -7.68 16.52
CA VAL A 96 10.78 -7.38 17.64
C VAL A 96 9.33 -7.48 17.19
N GLU A 97 8.98 -6.86 16.06
CA GLU A 97 7.62 -6.90 15.51
C GLU A 97 7.20 -8.32 15.13
N ILE A 98 8.12 -9.09 14.52
CA ILE A 98 7.90 -10.51 14.23
C ILE A 98 7.64 -11.30 15.51
N ALA A 99 8.43 -11.07 16.56
CA ALA A 99 8.23 -11.75 17.84
C ALA A 99 6.88 -11.40 18.49
N GLU A 100 6.44 -10.14 18.40
CA GLU A 100 5.12 -9.70 18.88
C GLU A 100 3.98 -10.38 18.13
N VAL A 101 4.08 -10.51 16.80
CA VAL A 101 3.13 -11.27 15.98
C VAL A 101 3.11 -12.73 16.42
N ILE A 102 4.26 -13.40 16.49
CA ILE A 102 4.33 -14.81 16.90
C ILE A 102 3.72 -15.04 18.29
N VAL A 103 3.98 -14.15 19.26
CA VAL A 103 3.39 -14.24 20.59
C VAL A 103 1.87 -14.11 20.56
N ARG A 104 1.31 -13.24 19.70
CA ARG A 104 -0.14 -13.03 19.57
C ARG A 104 -0.87 -14.29 19.10
N TYR A 105 -0.27 -15.06 18.20
CA TYR A 105 -0.86 -16.31 17.66
C TYR A 105 -0.36 -17.57 18.40
N GLY A 106 0.69 -17.45 19.21
CA GLY A 106 1.26 -18.52 20.04
C GLY A 106 2.40 -19.30 19.37
N SER A 107 2.52 -19.27 18.04
CA SER A 107 3.62 -19.89 17.28
C SER A 107 3.66 -19.33 15.86
N GLU A 108 4.79 -19.51 15.16
CA GLU A 108 4.91 -19.13 13.74
C GLU A 108 3.93 -19.92 12.88
N GLU A 109 3.78 -21.22 13.13
CA GLU A 109 2.83 -22.08 12.42
C GLU A 109 1.38 -21.61 12.60
N ALA A 110 1.03 -21.10 13.78
CA ALA A 110 -0.31 -20.59 14.06
C ALA A 110 -0.62 -19.27 13.35
N VAL A 111 0.38 -18.44 13.01
CA VAL A 111 0.18 -17.21 12.22
C VAL A 111 -0.35 -17.56 10.82
N PHE A 112 0.19 -18.63 10.22
CA PHE A 112 -0.15 -19.06 8.86
C PHE A 112 -1.25 -20.13 8.80
N ALA A 113 -1.67 -20.68 9.94
CA ALA A 113 -2.77 -21.62 9.97
C ALA A 113 -4.06 -20.96 9.47
N PRO A 114 -4.83 -21.62 8.58
CA PRO A 114 -6.13 -21.11 8.18
C PRO A 114 -7.04 -20.92 9.41
N THR A 115 -7.72 -19.79 9.48
CA THR A 115 -8.73 -19.53 10.51
C THR A 115 -9.99 -20.36 10.25
N PRO A 116 -10.88 -20.53 11.25
CA PRO A 116 -12.19 -21.15 11.03
C PRO A 116 -13.01 -20.44 9.95
N ASP A 117 -12.96 -19.11 9.91
CA ASP A 117 -13.67 -18.30 8.92
C ASP A 117 -13.09 -18.50 7.50
N GLU A 118 -11.76 -18.53 7.34
CA GLU A 118 -11.12 -18.83 6.05
C GLU A 118 -11.59 -20.18 5.48
N ARG A 119 -11.56 -21.24 6.29
CA ARG A 119 -12.05 -22.56 5.88
C ARG A 119 -13.53 -22.53 5.48
N ALA A 120 -14.37 -21.88 6.28
CA ALA A 120 -15.80 -21.78 6.01
C ALA A 120 -16.09 -21.03 4.70
N PHE A 121 -15.30 -20.00 4.38
CA PHE A 121 -15.43 -19.27 3.12
C PHE A 121 -14.94 -20.07 1.93
N ASP A 122 -13.79 -20.74 2.04
CA ASP A 122 -13.30 -21.62 0.98
C ASP A 122 -14.31 -22.73 0.67
N ASP A 123 -14.83 -23.40 1.69
CA ASP A 123 -15.88 -24.43 1.54
C ASP A 123 -17.13 -23.88 0.86
N ALA A 124 -17.51 -22.62 1.14
CA ALA A 124 -18.68 -21.98 0.55
C ALA A 124 -18.49 -21.62 -0.93
N ILE A 125 -17.27 -21.29 -1.35
CA ILE A 125 -16.99 -20.89 -2.74
C ILE A 125 -16.52 -22.03 -3.63
N GLU A 126 -16.06 -23.14 -3.05
CA GLU A 126 -15.55 -24.30 -3.79
C GLU A 126 -16.50 -24.81 -4.89
N PRO A 127 -17.84 -24.84 -4.71
CA PRO A 127 -18.76 -25.25 -5.78
C PRO A 127 -18.72 -24.38 -7.04
N PHE A 128 -18.19 -23.16 -6.96
CA PHE A 128 -18.06 -22.23 -8.07
C PHE A 128 -16.68 -22.29 -8.75
N ARG A 129 -15.76 -23.12 -8.24
CA ARG A 129 -14.39 -23.22 -8.72
C ARG A 129 -14.31 -23.82 -10.11
N GLU A 130 -13.67 -23.09 -11.00
CA GLU A 130 -13.35 -23.49 -12.37
C GLU A 130 -11.84 -23.64 -12.48
N LYS A 131 -11.39 -24.90 -12.58
CA LYS A 131 -9.96 -25.18 -12.73
C LYS A 131 -9.50 -24.78 -14.13
N ARG A 132 -8.51 -23.90 -14.19
CA ARG A 132 -7.86 -23.54 -15.45
C ARG A 132 -6.62 -24.41 -15.64
N GLY A 133 -6.35 -24.81 -16.88
CA GLY A 133 -5.15 -25.59 -17.22
C GLY A 133 -3.89 -24.73 -17.29
N GLY A 134 -2.73 -25.36 -17.07
CA GLY A 134 -1.42 -24.71 -17.12
C GLY A 134 -1.12 -23.84 -15.90
N ASP A 135 -0.43 -22.72 -16.11
CA ASP A 135 -0.03 -21.76 -15.06
C ASP A 135 -1.12 -20.71 -14.77
N ASN A 136 -2.35 -20.94 -15.23
CA ASN A 136 -3.46 -20.01 -15.01
C ASN A 136 -4.06 -20.21 -13.62
N ALA A 137 -4.36 -19.10 -12.94
CA ALA A 137 -5.10 -19.13 -11.69
C ALA A 137 -6.52 -19.69 -11.91
N ASP A 138 -7.01 -20.44 -10.93
CA ASP A 138 -8.40 -20.91 -10.90
C ASP A 138 -9.35 -19.71 -10.83
N THR A 139 -10.52 -19.83 -11.46
CA THR A 139 -11.58 -18.82 -11.35
C THR A 139 -12.74 -19.33 -10.52
N PHE A 140 -13.56 -18.42 -10.01
CA PHE A 140 -14.74 -18.73 -9.21
C PHE A 140 -15.94 -18.01 -9.82
N ASP A 141 -16.84 -18.78 -10.42
CA ASP A 141 -17.95 -18.26 -11.23
C ASP A 141 -17.46 -17.34 -12.36
N GLY A 142 -16.36 -17.75 -13.02
CA GLY A 142 -15.69 -17.01 -14.09
C GLY A 142 -14.80 -15.84 -13.67
N GLU A 143 -14.82 -15.43 -12.40
CA GLU A 143 -14.08 -14.27 -11.88
C GLU A 143 -12.80 -14.66 -11.12
N LEU A 144 -11.83 -13.75 -11.13
CA LEU A 144 -10.53 -13.94 -10.44
C LEU A 144 -10.32 -12.96 -9.28
N PHE A 145 -10.76 -11.70 -9.43
CA PHE A 145 -10.38 -10.61 -8.53
C PHE A 145 -11.46 -10.22 -7.53
N GLY A 146 -12.70 -10.65 -7.72
CA GLY A 146 -13.79 -10.31 -6.82
C GLY A 146 -14.96 -11.28 -6.92
N PRO A 147 -15.79 -11.36 -5.88
CA PRO A 147 -16.91 -12.29 -5.87
C PRO A 147 -18.05 -11.80 -6.76
N THR A 148 -18.57 -12.70 -7.60
CA THR A 148 -19.86 -12.49 -8.27
C THR A 148 -21.01 -12.41 -7.26
N SER A 149 -22.21 -12.03 -7.71
CA SER A 149 -23.40 -12.02 -6.83
C SER A 149 -23.72 -13.40 -6.24
N ARG A 150 -23.47 -14.48 -6.99
CA ARG A 150 -23.66 -15.86 -6.53
C ARG A 150 -22.65 -16.21 -5.44
N VAL A 151 -21.38 -15.87 -5.66
CA VAL A 151 -20.31 -16.07 -4.67
C VAL A 151 -20.56 -15.23 -3.42
N ARG A 152 -20.96 -13.95 -3.54
CA ARG A 152 -21.35 -13.11 -2.40
C ARG A 152 -22.49 -13.71 -1.59
N THR A 153 -23.47 -14.33 -2.25
CA THR A 153 -24.58 -15.01 -1.57
C THR A 153 -24.08 -16.21 -0.78
N ALA A 154 -23.22 -17.04 -1.36
CA ALA A 154 -22.64 -18.21 -0.69
C ALA A 154 -21.79 -17.80 0.54
N LEU A 155 -20.93 -16.80 0.40
CA LEU A 155 -20.15 -16.24 1.51
C LEU A 155 -21.06 -15.69 2.63
N GLY A 156 -22.16 -15.04 2.27
CA GLY A 156 -23.16 -14.54 3.23
C GLY A 156 -23.90 -15.64 3.98
N ASN A 157 -24.06 -16.82 3.39
CA ASN A 157 -24.63 -17.99 4.05
C ASN A 157 -23.63 -18.63 5.04
N ALA A 158 -22.34 -18.57 4.75
CA ALA A 158 -21.29 -19.04 5.66
C ALA A 158 -21.14 -18.13 6.88
N LYS A 159 -21.14 -16.80 6.65
CA LYS A 159 -21.14 -15.78 7.71
C LYS A 159 -21.97 -14.58 7.27
N PRO A 160 -23.04 -14.21 8.00
CA PRO A 160 -23.90 -13.08 7.65
C PRO A 160 -23.10 -11.80 7.38
N TRP A 161 -23.52 -11.06 6.34
CA TRP A 161 -22.91 -9.78 5.98
C TRP A 161 -23.19 -8.72 7.05
N PRO A 162 -22.21 -7.86 7.39
CA PRO A 162 -22.42 -6.70 8.22
C PRO A 162 -23.52 -5.79 7.65
N THR A 163 -24.33 -5.19 8.52
CA THR A 163 -25.44 -4.32 8.09
C THR A 163 -25.17 -2.83 8.35
N THR A 164 -24.03 -2.51 8.94
CA THR A 164 -23.59 -1.16 9.27
C THR A 164 -22.17 -0.93 8.74
N ILE A 165 -21.86 0.32 8.39
CA ILE A 165 -20.51 0.70 7.95
C ILE A 165 -19.47 0.41 9.03
N PRO A 166 -19.69 0.73 10.33
CA PRO A 166 -18.75 0.35 11.38
C PRO A 166 -18.50 -1.16 11.49
N ASP A 167 -19.53 -1.99 11.40
CA ASP A 167 -19.37 -3.46 11.48
C ASP A 167 -18.61 -4.00 10.26
N ALA A 168 -18.88 -3.47 9.07
CA ALA A 168 -18.16 -3.85 7.85
C ALA A 168 -16.68 -3.45 7.91
N LEU A 169 -16.40 -2.24 8.41
CA LEU A 169 -15.04 -1.76 8.58
C LEU A 169 -14.28 -2.57 9.63
N ALA A 170 -14.91 -2.90 10.76
CA ALA A 170 -14.29 -3.71 11.79
C ALA A 170 -13.94 -5.13 11.28
N GLU A 171 -14.80 -5.74 10.46
CA GLU A 171 -14.49 -7.02 9.83
C GLU A 171 -13.36 -6.88 8.80
N LEU A 172 -13.35 -5.82 7.99
CA LEU A 172 -12.30 -5.53 7.02
C LEU A 172 -10.93 -5.34 7.70
N GLU A 173 -10.86 -4.52 8.74
CA GLU A 173 -9.64 -4.26 9.51
C GLU A 173 -9.07 -5.55 10.15
N ALA A 174 -9.93 -6.50 10.52
CA ALA A 174 -9.49 -7.79 11.02
C ALA A 174 -8.78 -8.62 9.94
N TRP A 175 -9.29 -8.59 8.71
CA TRP A 175 -8.65 -9.27 7.57
C TRP A 175 -7.35 -8.59 7.14
N GLU A 176 -7.34 -7.25 7.08
CA GLU A 176 -6.12 -6.48 6.78
C GLU A 176 -5.04 -6.75 7.84
N ARG A 177 -5.41 -6.76 9.12
CA ARG A 177 -4.47 -7.10 10.20
C ARG A 177 -3.91 -8.52 10.08
N LEU A 178 -4.75 -9.51 9.75
CA LEU A 178 -4.27 -10.89 9.55
C LEU A 178 -3.29 -10.98 8.38
N GLN A 179 -3.58 -10.27 7.28
CA GLN A 179 -2.70 -10.21 6.11
C GLN A 179 -1.37 -9.54 6.44
N ASP A 180 -1.40 -8.41 7.15
CA ASP A 180 -0.22 -7.67 7.60
C ASP A 180 0.64 -8.47 8.60
N ASP A 181 0.00 -9.15 9.55
CA ASP A 181 0.68 -10.01 10.52
C ASP A 181 1.41 -11.17 9.79
N ARG A 182 0.74 -11.82 8.82
CA ARG A 182 1.34 -12.89 8.00
C ARG A 182 2.48 -12.37 7.12
N ASN A 183 2.31 -11.20 6.51
CA ASN A 183 3.36 -10.55 5.72
C ASN A 183 4.57 -10.19 6.57
N THR A 184 4.33 -9.68 7.78
CA THR A 184 5.37 -9.37 8.77
C THR A 184 6.12 -10.64 9.16
N ALA A 185 5.42 -11.72 9.50
CA ALA A 185 6.04 -12.98 9.88
C ALA A 185 6.85 -13.65 8.74
N ASP A 186 6.42 -13.54 7.48
CA ASP A 186 7.13 -14.11 6.30
C ASP A 186 8.21 -13.17 5.74
N GLY A 187 8.55 -12.11 6.46
CA GLY A 187 9.68 -11.26 6.09
C GLY A 187 9.37 -10.27 4.97
N ASN A 188 8.15 -9.72 4.97
CA ASN A 188 7.63 -8.73 4.01
C ASN A 188 7.78 -9.14 2.55
N ARG A 189 7.35 -10.37 2.24
CA ARG A 189 7.40 -10.90 0.86
C ARG A 189 6.23 -10.47 0.00
N GLN A 190 5.28 -9.73 0.57
CA GLN A 190 4.12 -9.17 -0.14
C GLN A 190 3.36 -10.23 -0.93
N ARG A 191 3.24 -11.44 -0.36
CA ARG A 191 2.45 -12.52 -0.97
C ARG A 191 0.97 -12.31 -0.71
N GLU A 192 0.16 -13.03 -1.46
CA GLU A 192 -1.24 -13.24 -1.07
C GLU A 192 -1.27 -14.26 0.08
N TYR A 193 -1.71 -13.82 1.24
CA TYR A 193 -1.68 -14.62 2.48
C TYR A 193 -3.07 -15.09 2.89
N LEU A 194 -4.14 -14.51 2.35
CA LEU A 194 -5.49 -14.95 2.64
C LEU A 194 -5.87 -16.08 1.67
N SER A 195 -6.66 -17.03 2.16
CA SER A 195 -7.37 -17.95 1.28
C SER A 195 -8.30 -17.20 0.32
N GLN A 196 -8.59 -17.77 -0.85
CA GLN A 196 -9.41 -17.10 -1.87
C GLN A 196 -10.80 -16.68 -1.35
N GLY A 197 -11.46 -17.52 -0.53
CA GLY A 197 -12.76 -17.19 0.05
C GLY A 197 -12.71 -15.99 0.99
N ALA A 198 -11.67 -15.92 1.82
CA ALA A 198 -11.45 -14.78 2.70
C ALA A 198 -11.04 -13.51 1.95
N ASP A 199 -10.21 -13.61 0.90
CA ASP A 199 -9.88 -12.44 0.09
C ASP A 199 -11.12 -11.89 -0.63
N PHE A 200 -11.96 -12.75 -1.23
CA PHE A 200 -13.25 -12.32 -1.76
C PHE A 200 -14.16 -11.66 -0.72
N ARG A 201 -14.18 -12.18 0.52
CA ARG A 201 -14.93 -11.57 1.62
C ARG A 201 -14.38 -10.19 1.95
N ARG A 202 -13.05 -10.04 2.01
CA ARG A 202 -12.34 -8.78 2.25
C ARG A 202 -12.64 -7.74 1.17
N TRP A 203 -12.56 -8.11 -0.11
CA TRP A 203 -12.92 -7.23 -1.23
C TRP A 203 -14.38 -6.76 -1.15
N ALA A 204 -15.31 -7.68 -0.91
CA ALA A 204 -16.72 -7.34 -0.78
C ALA A 204 -17.01 -6.42 0.44
N LEU A 205 -16.26 -6.56 1.54
CA LEU A 205 -16.33 -5.66 2.69
C LEU A 205 -15.85 -4.26 2.34
N GLY A 206 -14.74 -4.14 1.60
CA GLY A 206 -14.26 -2.87 1.07
C GLY A 206 -15.33 -2.16 0.24
N ASP A 207 -16.00 -2.89 -0.66
CA ASP A 207 -17.13 -2.37 -1.43
C ASP A 207 -18.33 -1.98 -0.56
N MET A 208 -18.61 -2.72 0.52
CA MET A 208 -19.69 -2.37 1.45
C MET A 208 -19.42 -1.07 2.20
N VAL A 209 -18.21 -0.91 2.73
CA VAL A 209 -17.76 0.32 3.39
C VAL A 209 -17.66 1.47 2.38
N ASN A 210 -17.24 1.20 1.14
CA ASN A 210 -17.06 2.23 0.12
C ASN A 210 -18.37 2.73 -0.48
N LYS A 211 -19.32 1.84 -0.80
CA LYS A 211 -20.53 2.20 -1.56
C LYS A 211 -21.82 1.43 -1.26
N ASP A 212 -21.78 0.16 -0.86
CA ASP A 212 -23.03 -0.65 -0.83
C ASP A 212 -23.92 -0.37 0.39
N LEU A 213 -23.35 -0.12 1.57
CA LEU A 213 -24.13 0.13 2.80
C LEU A 213 -24.54 1.60 2.89
N PRO A 214 -25.81 1.95 3.15
CA PRO A 214 -26.19 3.35 3.35
C PRO A 214 -25.73 3.86 4.73
N ALA A 215 -25.20 5.08 4.79
CA ALA A 215 -24.96 5.77 6.05
C ALA A 215 -26.27 6.08 6.77
N ARG A 216 -26.31 5.80 8.07
CA ARG A 216 -27.48 6.01 8.93
C ARG A 216 -27.45 7.36 9.64
N ASN A 217 -26.27 7.97 9.71
CA ASN A 217 -26.01 9.24 10.39
C ASN A 217 -24.73 9.88 9.83
N LEU A 218 -24.39 11.10 10.29
CA LEU A 218 -23.20 11.81 9.82
C LEU A 218 -21.87 11.13 10.24
N SER A 219 -21.85 10.39 11.35
CA SER A 219 -20.66 9.65 11.79
C SER A 219 -20.29 8.55 10.79
N ASP A 220 -21.28 7.84 10.24
CA ASP A 220 -21.08 6.85 9.19
C ASP A 220 -20.48 7.50 7.93
N VAL A 221 -20.96 8.68 7.54
CA VAL A 221 -20.42 9.44 6.39
C VAL A 221 -18.96 9.83 6.62
N ILE A 222 -18.64 10.33 7.82
CA ILE A 222 -17.26 10.66 8.19
C ILE A 222 -16.38 9.41 8.17
N THR A 223 -16.90 8.27 8.63
CA THR A 223 -16.18 6.99 8.63
C THR A 223 -15.86 6.54 7.21
N ARG A 224 -16.84 6.57 6.29
CA ARG A 224 -16.62 6.27 4.87
C ARG A 224 -15.58 7.20 4.24
N LEU A 225 -15.67 8.51 4.50
CA LEU A 225 -14.72 9.48 3.96
C LEU A 225 -13.29 9.23 4.44
N ARG A 226 -13.10 8.89 5.72
CA ARG A 226 -11.79 8.51 6.25
C ARG A 226 -11.26 7.27 5.55
N PHE A 227 -12.08 6.22 5.46
CA PHE A 227 -11.74 5.02 4.73
C PHE A 227 -11.29 5.30 3.28
N GLN A 228 -12.02 6.15 2.54
CA GLN A 228 -11.65 6.54 1.18
C GLN A 228 -10.31 7.30 1.13
N VAL A 229 -10.09 8.25 2.05
CA VAL A 229 -8.82 8.99 2.13
C VAL A 229 -7.64 8.07 2.46
N ASP A 230 -7.81 7.18 3.44
CA ASP A 230 -6.77 6.27 3.90
C ASP A 230 -6.43 5.22 2.83
N SER A 231 -7.37 4.92 1.93
CA SER A 231 -7.16 4.03 0.78
C SER A 231 -6.30 4.63 -0.35
N GLN A 232 -5.94 5.92 -0.27
CA GLN A 232 -5.12 6.62 -1.27
C GLN A 232 -5.62 6.51 -2.72
N GLY A 233 -6.95 6.45 -2.89
CA GLY A 233 -7.60 6.39 -4.20
C GLY A 233 -7.95 4.98 -4.70
N THR A 234 -7.66 3.93 -3.93
CA THR A 234 -8.21 2.59 -4.22
C THR A 234 -9.74 2.59 -4.08
N TYR A 235 -10.27 3.30 -3.08
CA TYR A 235 -11.70 3.50 -2.88
C TYR A 235 -12.05 4.98 -3.03
N ASP A 236 -12.85 5.30 -4.06
CA ASP A 236 -13.29 6.67 -4.37
C ASP A 236 -14.72 6.68 -4.91
N ALA A 237 -15.68 6.26 -4.08
CA ALA A 237 -17.11 6.35 -4.42
C ALA A 237 -17.70 7.66 -3.89
N THR A 238 -17.30 8.78 -4.48
CA THR A 238 -17.79 10.11 -4.08
C THR A 238 -19.31 10.23 -4.25
N GLU A 239 -19.91 9.55 -5.23
CA GLU A 239 -21.36 9.52 -5.45
C GLU A 239 -22.12 8.86 -4.29
N ALA A 240 -21.52 7.84 -3.65
CA ALA A 240 -22.13 7.18 -2.49
C ALA A 240 -22.19 8.12 -1.29
N VAL A 241 -21.13 8.92 -1.08
CA VAL A 241 -21.11 9.98 -0.04
C VAL A 241 -22.19 11.03 -0.30
N LEU A 242 -22.35 11.47 -1.55
CA LEU A 242 -23.38 12.44 -1.90
C LEU A 242 -24.78 11.87 -1.63
N ALA A 243 -25.05 10.64 -2.07
CA ALA A 243 -26.33 9.96 -1.84
C ALA A 243 -26.62 9.76 -0.34
N ASP A 244 -25.59 9.50 0.47
CA ASP A 244 -25.70 9.45 1.93
C ASP A 244 -26.14 10.80 2.51
N LEU A 245 -25.47 11.90 2.13
CA LEU A 245 -25.78 13.25 2.61
C LEU A 245 -27.18 13.70 2.22
N GLU A 246 -27.59 13.45 0.97
CA GLU A 246 -28.93 13.78 0.46
C GLU A 246 -30.02 13.03 1.24
N ARG A 247 -29.82 11.73 1.50
CA ARG A 247 -30.74 10.92 2.30
C ARG A 247 -30.86 11.43 3.73
N LEU A 248 -29.74 11.80 4.37
CA LEU A 248 -29.74 12.35 5.73
C LEU A 248 -30.42 13.71 5.80
N GLN A 249 -30.21 14.57 4.78
CA GLN A 249 -30.89 15.86 4.67
C GLN A 249 -32.41 15.68 4.52
N ALA A 250 -32.86 14.78 3.64
CA ALA A 250 -34.28 14.49 3.45
C ALA A 250 -34.94 13.95 4.73
N ALA A 251 -34.25 13.06 5.46
CA ALA A 251 -34.73 12.54 6.73
C ALA A 251 -34.85 13.62 7.83
N HIS A 252 -33.97 14.62 7.81
CA HIS A 252 -34.05 15.76 8.73
C HIS A 252 -35.22 16.69 8.39
N ALA A 253 -35.41 17.00 7.11
CA ALA A 253 -36.52 17.84 6.63
C ALA A 253 -37.90 17.22 6.95
N GLY A 254 -38.05 15.90 6.78
CA GLY A 254 -39.29 15.18 7.13
C GLY A 254 -39.61 15.19 8.63
N LYS A 255 -38.60 15.22 9.50
CA LYS A 255 -38.79 15.33 10.96
C LYS A 255 -39.17 16.75 11.39
N SER A 256 -38.62 17.76 10.72
CA SER A 256 -38.95 19.17 11.01
C SER A 256 -40.35 19.57 10.56
N GLY A 257 -40.96 18.85 9.60
CA GLY A 257 -42.32 19.13 9.10
C GLY A 257 -43.48 18.64 9.98
N ASN A 258 -43.22 17.83 11.01
CA ASN A 258 -44.25 17.28 11.90
C ASN A 258 -44.29 17.97 13.29
N GLY A 259 -43.42 18.95 13.53
CA GLY A 259 -43.42 19.78 14.74
C GLY A 259 -44.15 21.10 14.49
N THR A 260 -45.37 21.21 15.01
CA THR A 260 -46.07 22.48 15.31
C THR A 260 -46.24 23.48 14.15
N LYS A 261 -47.47 23.50 13.62
CA LYS A 261 -48.07 24.74 13.10
C LYS A 261 -48.14 25.78 14.22
N THR A 262 -47.10 26.56 14.39
CA THR A 262 -47.22 27.95 14.84
C THR A 262 -46.61 28.80 13.75
N ALA A 263 -47.50 29.25 12.86
CA ALA A 263 -47.21 30.30 11.91
C ALA A 263 -47.03 31.61 12.67
N GLN A 264 -45.79 32.02 12.86
CA GLN A 264 -45.34 33.42 12.92
C GLN A 264 -43.83 33.43 13.13
N GLU A 265 -43.16 34.41 12.52
CA GLU A 265 -41.70 34.64 12.54
C GLU A 265 -40.89 33.92 11.44
N ALA A 266 -41.33 34.09 10.20
CA ALA A 266 -40.44 34.09 9.03
C ALA A 266 -40.28 35.53 8.52
N ASP A 267 -39.67 36.41 9.33
CA ASP A 267 -39.17 37.71 8.87
C ASP A 267 -38.05 38.22 9.78
N SER A 268 -36.88 37.57 9.74
CA SER A 268 -35.63 38.13 10.25
C SER A 268 -34.48 37.15 10.01
N CYS A 269 -33.78 37.30 8.89
CA CYS A 269 -32.31 37.16 8.77
C CYS A 269 -31.90 37.31 7.31
N ARG A 270 -32.19 38.49 6.75
CA ARG A 270 -31.46 38.99 5.59
C ARG A 270 -30.25 39.73 6.17
N ILE A 271 -29.15 39.02 6.40
CA ILE A 271 -27.91 39.67 6.84
C ILE A 271 -27.20 40.22 5.61
N ASP A 272 -27.36 41.53 5.43
CA ASP A 272 -26.58 42.35 4.51
C ASP A 272 -25.10 42.38 4.94
N PHE A 273 -24.24 41.92 4.04
CA PHE A 273 -22.79 41.98 4.20
C PHE A 273 -22.29 43.39 3.88
N LYS A 274 -22.20 44.27 4.89
CA LYS A 274 -21.37 45.48 4.82
C LYS A 274 -20.55 45.67 6.11
N GLY A 275 -19.29 45.23 6.02
CA GLY A 275 -18.10 45.95 6.46
C GLY A 275 -18.01 46.45 7.90
N ARG A 276 -17.07 45.83 8.64
CA ARG A 276 -15.84 46.43 9.20
C ARG A 276 -15.70 46.36 10.74
N ALA A 277 -14.47 45.99 11.10
CA ALA A 277 -13.71 46.22 12.35
C ALA A 277 -13.89 45.24 13.53
N ALA A 278 -12.81 44.51 13.81
CA ALA A 278 -12.47 43.86 15.10
C ALA A 278 -11.91 44.92 16.09
N PRO A 279 -11.66 44.67 17.40
CA PRO A 279 -10.77 43.58 17.87
C PRO A 279 -11.06 42.94 19.26
N ASP A 280 -10.13 42.05 19.65
CA ASP A 280 -9.79 41.48 20.98
C ASP A 280 -10.25 40.02 21.29
N GLY A 281 -9.24 39.12 21.42
CA GLY A 281 -9.33 37.64 21.53
C GLY A 281 -9.48 37.11 22.97
N PRO A 282 -8.80 36.01 23.41
CA PRO A 282 -8.18 34.87 22.71
C PRO A 282 -8.55 33.47 23.32
N ALA A 283 -8.43 32.39 22.54
CA ALA A 283 -8.15 31.00 22.98
C ALA A 283 -8.18 30.12 21.70
N GLY A 284 -7.12 29.42 21.27
CA GLY A 284 -6.42 28.37 22.00
C GLY A 284 -6.92 27.02 21.47
N GLY A 285 -6.25 26.45 20.46
CA GLY A 285 -6.60 25.15 19.89
C GLY A 285 -5.76 24.76 18.69
N ASP A 286 -4.80 23.87 18.92
CA ASP A 286 -3.97 23.21 17.92
C ASP A 286 -4.79 22.56 16.80
N GLY A 287 -4.42 22.82 15.55
CA GLY A 287 -5.02 22.18 14.39
C GLY A 287 -4.31 22.58 13.09
N ARG A 288 -3.57 21.65 12.51
CA ARG A 288 -2.84 21.80 11.23
C ARG A 288 -3.78 22.30 10.12
N PRO A 289 -3.37 23.25 9.24
CA PRO A 289 -4.30 23.95 8.38
C PRO A 289 -4.56 23.22 7.06
N PHE A 290 -5.85 23.09 6.72
CA PHE A 290 -6.48 23.23 5.40
C PHE A 290 -5.69 22.76 4.16
N ASN A 291 -6.17 21.68 3.53
CA ASN A 291 -5.84 21.34 2.14
C ASN A 291 -6.30 22.45 1.19
N LEU A 292 -5.40 23.36 0.84
CA LEU A 292 -5.63 24.41 -0.15
C LEU A 292 -5.48 23.82 -1.56
N ASN A 293 -6.54 23.20 -2.09
CA ASN A 293 -6.48 22.45 -3.35
C ASN A 293 -6.21 23.33 -4.59
N THR A 294 -6.53 24.63 -4.57
CA THR A 294 -6.31 25.50 -5.74
C THR A 294 -5.12 26.46 -5.59
N ALA A 295 -4.44 26.76 -6.69
CA ALA A 295 -3.31 27.69 -6.72
C ALA A 295 -3.70 29.11 -6.22
N SER A 296 -4.95 29.52 -6.44
CA SER A 296 -5.50 30.79 -5.95
C SER A 296 -5.67 30.79 -4.43
N GLN A 297 -6.15 29.70 -3.83
CA GLN A 297 -6.25 29.54 -2.37
C GLN A 297 -4.88 29.53 -1.70
N ARG A 298 -3.90 28.87 -2.31
CA ARG A 298 -2.51 28.87 -1.84
C ARG A 298 -1.87 30.26 -1.87
N ARG A 299 -2.13 31.05 -2.91
CA ARG A 299 -1.69 32.46 -2.99
C ARG A 299 -2.36 33.33 -1.92
N ALA A 300 -3.67 33.18 -1.72
CA ALA A 300 -4.40 33.89 -0.67
C ALA A 300 -3.88 33.55 0.74
N ALA A 301 -3.45 32.30 0.97
CA ALA A 301 -2.82 31.90 2.23
C ALA A 301 -1.44 32.54 2.45
N VAL A 302 -0.61 32.62 1.40
CA VAL A 302 0.67 33.36 1.47
C VAL A 302 0.45 34.82 1.82
N GLU A 303 -0.54 35.48 1.19
CA GLU A 303 -0.88 36.87 1.48
C GLU A 303 -1.39 37.04 2.92
N ARG A 304 -2.23 36.12 3.39
CA ARG A 304 -2.73 36.12 4.78
C ARG A 304 -1.59 36.00 5.79
N ILE A 305 -0.64 35.08 5.58
CA ILE A 305 0.52 34.90 6.47
C ILE A 305 1.38 36.17 6.47
N LEU A 306 1.70 36.71 5.29
CA LEU A 306 2.52 37.92 5.17
C LEU A 306 1.85 39.16 5.78
N ASN A 307 0.53 39.19 5.92
CA ASN A 307 -0.22 40.29 6.55
C ASN A 307 -0.18 40.26 8.09
N THR A 308 0.38 39.23 8.70
CA THR A 308 0.60 39.17 10.16
C THR A 308 1.99 39.70 10.55
N PRO A 309 2.17 40.31 11.73
CA PRO A 309 3.49 40.74 12.21
C PRO A 309 4.48 39.57 12.35
N GLU A 310 3.97 38.39 12.70
CA GLU A 310 4.74 37.15 12.82
C GLU A 310 5.21 36.66 11.45
N GLY A 311 4.33 36.63 10.45
CA GLY A 311 4.66 36.22 9.09
C GLY A 311 5.68 37.11 8.38
N GLN A 312 5.85 38.37 8.80
CA GLN A 312 6.91 39.24 8.29
C GLN A 312 8.31 38.82 8.79
N ARG A 313 8.38 38.19 9.97
CA ARG A 313 9.63 37.70 10.59
C ARG A 313 9.98 36.28 10.15
N LEU A 314 9.04 35.53 9.57
CA LEU A 314 9.27 34.18 9.08
C LEU A 314 10.14 34.16 7.81
N SER A 315 10.93 33.09 7.68
CA SER A 315 11.73 32.82 6.49
C SER A 315 10.83 32.46 5.29
N LEU A 316 11.29 32.73 4.07
CA LEU A 316 10.54 32.40 2.85
C LEU A 316 10.21 30.89 2.76
N ARG A 317 11.09 30.03 3.26
CA ARG A 317 10.89 28.58 3.29
C ARG A 317 9.82 28.15 4.30
N ALA A 318 9.75 28.80 5.46
CA ALA A 318 8.73 28.52 6.47
C ALA A 318 7.33 28.88 5.94
N ILE A 319 7.19 30.06 5.32
CA ILE A 319 5.91 30.50 4.73
C ILE A 319 5.49 29.61 3.56
N ALA A 320 6.46 29.19 2.73
CA ALA A 320 6.27 28.28 1.62
C ALA A 320 5.75 26.91 2.06
N ALA A 321 6.34 26.35 3.12
CA ALA A 321 5.90 25.09 3.72
C ALA A 321 4.49 25.20 4.32
N MET A 322 4.18 26.30 5.02
CA MET A 322 2.86 26.53 5.61
C MET A 322 1.74 26.69 4.57
N ALA A 323 2.06 27.25 3.39
CA ALA A 323 1.06 27.53 2.35
C ALA A 323 1.08 26.51 1.18
N GLY A 324 1.97 25.51 1.22
CA GLY A 324 2.10 24.50 0.15
C GLY A 324 2.56 25.07 -1.20
N VAL A 325 3.44 26.07 -1.21
CA VAL A 325 3.94 26.73 -2.44
C VAL A 325 5.46 26.74 -2.50
N SER A 326 6.03 27.06 -3.66
CA SER A 326 7.48 27.27 -3.79
C SER A 326 7.94 28.58 -3.09
N PRO A 327 9.16 28.63 -2.52
CA PRO A 327 9.71 29.85 -1.94
C PRO A 327 9.81 31.03 -2.93
N ALA A 328 9.96 30.76 -4.23
CA ALA A 328 9.92 31.76 -5.29
C ALA A 328 8.56 32.48 -5.38
N THR A 329 7.46 31.75 -5.15
CA THR A 329 6.09 32.31 -5.11
C THR A 329 5.92 33.29 -3.94
N VAL A 330 6.47 32.94 -2.77
CA VAL A 330 6.45 33.80 -1.59
C VAL A 330 7.29 35.06 -1.81
N MET A 331 8.46 34.92 -2.46
CA MET A 331 9.31 36.06 -2.80
C MET A 331 8.61 37.04 -3.76
N ALA A 332 7.92 36.54 -4.79
CA ALA A 332 7.16 37.37 -5.73
C ALA A 332 5.97 38.08 -5.07
N ALA A 333 5.31 37.45 -4.09
CA ALA A 333 4.27 38.08 -3.28
C ALA A 333 4.84 39.18 -2.37
N ARG A 334 6.01 38.96 -1.77
CA ARG A 334 6.69 39.95 -0.92
C ARG A 334 7.17 41.17 -1.72
N LYS A 335 7.72 40.96 -2.92
CA LYS A 335 8.13 42.05 -3.84
C LYS A 335 6.95 42.92 -4.29
N ARG A 336 5.80 42.31 -4.61
CA ARG A 336 4.59 43.03 -5.00
C ARG A 336 3.97 43.89 -3.90
N ARG A 337 4.33 43.66 -2.63
CA ARG A 337 3.91 44.49 -1.49
C ARG A 337 4.89 45.60 -1.14
N ALA A 338 6.13 45.50 -1.61
CA ALA A 338 7.19 46.48 -1.36
C ALA A 338 7.31 47.52 -2.49
N ALA A 339 6.63 47.29 -3.62
CA ALA A 339 6.38 48.25 -4.68
C ALA A 339 5.02 48.92 -4.44
#